data_AF-A0A3R7QKC8-F1
#
_entry.id   AF-A0A3R7QKC8-F1
#
_cell.length_a   1.000
_cell.length_b   1.000
_cell.length_c   1.000
_cell.angle_alpha   90.00
_cell.angle_beta   90.00
_cell.angle_gamma   90.00
#
_symmetry.space_group_name_H-M   'P 1'
#
loop_
_entity.id
_entity.type
_entity.pdbx_description
1 polymer ?
#
loop_
_entity_poly.entity_id
_entity_poly.type
_entity_poly.pdbx_seq_one_letter_code
_entity_poly.pdbx_strand_id
1 'polypeptide(L)'
;MTEDMEELQDDGEDYYTFLNISRTATEEEINNICVSVVLYHPVSLPDREERRLQQRTNPKSSVTMTVNATDLFNIYDEESPYMDLRDIFGLPHIEISGMSLNQSIEAPLTSRDTAILSGNLSSHNGNGSGGINCSVRRITSEKGWGELELGAGNGLNIAFKGFRNFSRGVFGNGSVLTHFTPNGLRVGTVATIANQLDKHTVGYLTWKAGMQSGMNTMIIRDTASHHIVFSAYIGIPHTYAALSFTHKMPDNDAKVKLTGKAGTFGAIFEYGAEKKVSQNSSLAASLSLGVPTGVQLKVKLHRASQTYGMTILLCEEILPAPIMYGTMVPLVSWLAVHKLVIQPYLRQRKQTELQKQRENNKSRLLEKRREANAAVDLMRETVKRIVDQEEARKGLVILQALYGQLVTEGTQQDGCEVSEEVVDVTIPLQCLVKDSKLILQESSKCSLPGFYDPCPGEDKNLRVRYLFHAVTHEVTIKDTESLRIPKQSHRLET
;
A
#
# COMPACT_ATOMS: atom_id res chain seq x y z
N MET A 1 6.22 34.56 -19.99
CA MET A 1 5.66 33.21 -19.89
C MET A 1 4.17 33.38 -19.60
N THR A 2 3.22 33.68 -20.49
CA THR A 2 3.13 33.63 -21.97
C THR A 2 3.79 32.40 -22.56
N GLU A 3 2.99 31.35 -22.62
CA GLU A 3 3.16 29.95 -23.09
C GLU A 3 2.57 29.09 -21.96
N ASP A 4 1.58 28.26 -22.29
CA ASP A 4 0.73 27.39 -21.44
C ASP A 4 -0.79 27.71 -21.47
N MET A 5 -1.27 28.49 -22.45
CA MET A 5 -2.73 28.69 -22.71
C MET A 5 -3.18 28.22 -24.10
N GLU A 6 -2.55 27.18 -24.63
CA GLU A 6 -3.04 26.43 -25.80
C GLU A 6 -2.91 24.94 -25.53
N GLU A 7 -3.94 24.35 -24.90
CA GLU A 7 -4.32 22.91 -25.00
C GLU A 7 -5.46 22.60 -24.03
N LEU A 8 -6.63 23.22 -24.24
CA LEU A 8 -7.90 22.73 -23.68
C LEU A 8 -9.01 23.03 -24.69
N GLN A 9 -8.94 22.35 -25.83
CA GLN A 9 -9.97 22.40 -26.85
C GLN A 9 -10.10 21.04 -27.52
N ASP A 10 -10.60 20.04 -26.77
CA ASP A 10 -11.52 19.01 -27.29
C ASP A 10 -12.06 18.14 -26.14
N ASP A 11 -13.25 18.44 -25.63
CA ASP A 11 -14.01 17.53 -24.72
C ASP A 11 -15.53 17.79 -24.88
N GLY A 12 -15.96 18.25 -26.06
CA GLY A 12 -17.37 18.49 -26.38
C GLY A 12 -18.12 17.24 -26.87
N GLU A 13 -17.40 16.14 -27.15
CA GLU A 13 -17.95 14.97 -27.84
C GLU A 13 -18.78 14.04 -26.94
N ASP A 14 -18.48 13.96 -25.63
CA ASP A 14 -19.08 12.96 -24.74
C ASP A 14 -20.44 13.35 -24.15
N TYR A 15 -20.78 14.65 -24.16
CA TYR A 15 -22.01 15.12 -23.52
C TYR A 15 -23.28 14.70 -24.28
N TYR A 16 -23.25 14.75 -25.60
CA TYR A 16 -24.40 14.41 -26.46
C TYR A 16 -24.65 12.90 -26.53
N THR A 17 -23.59 12.09 -26.50
CA THR A 17 -23.65 10.62 -26.44
C THR A 17 -24.15 10.14 -25.08
N PHE A 18 -23.73 10.75 -23.98
CA PHE A 18 -24.22 10.42 -22.64
C PHE A 18 -25.73 10.69 -22.48
N LEU A 19 -26.22 11.79 -23.04
CA LEU A 19 -27.64 12.16 -22.98
C LEU A 19 -28.49 11.53 -24.09
N ASN A 20 -27.88 10.81 -25.03
CA ASN A 20 -28.52 10.20 -26.20
C ASN A 20 -29.32 11.21 -27.04
N ILE A 21 -28.74 12.39 -27.31
CA ILE A 21 -29.37 13.50 -28.04
C ILE A 21 -28.65 13.73 -29.39
N SER A 22 -29.40 14.10 -30.43
CA SER A 22 -28.83 14.53 -31.71
C SER A 22 -27.96 15.79 -31.55
N ARG A 23 -26.84 15.88 -32.29
CA ARG A 23 -25.97 17.07 -32.34
C ARG A 23 -26.67 18.34 -32.88
N THR A 24 -27.91 18.21 -33.38
CA THR A 24 -28.75 19.31 -33.88
C THR A 24 -29.82 19.78 -32.88
N ALA A 25 -29.82 19.28 -31.65
CA ALA A 25 -30.82 19.67 -30.64
C ALA A 25 -30.61 21.10 -30.15
N THR A 26 -31.72 21.76 -29.82
CA THR A 26 -31.72 23.15 -29.33
C THR A 26 -31.30 23.23 -27.85
N GLU A 27 -30.75 24.37 -27.39
CA GLU A 27 -30.34 24.54 -25.98
C GLU A 27 -31.49 24.31 -24.98
N GLU A 28 -32.73 24.61 -25.39
CA GLU A 28 -33.93 24.38 -24.57
C GLU A 28 -34.26 22.89 -24.41
N GLU A 29 -34.09 22.07 -25.46
CA GLU A 29 -34.27 20.62 -25.41
C GLU A 29 -33.21 19.96 -24.51
N ILE A 30 -31.97 20.43 -24.59
CA ILE A 30 -30.87 19.97 -23.75
C ILE A 30 -31.15 20.29 -22.27
N ASN A 31 -31.63 21.50 -21.97
CA ASN A 31 -31.97 21.89 -20.60
C ASN A 31 -33.16 21.09 -20.04
N ASN A 32 -34.21 20.86 -20.83
CA ASN A 32 -35.36 20.09 -20.38
C ASN A 32 -35.02 18.61 -20.10
N ILE A 33 -34.14 18.01 -20.89
CA ILE A 33 -33.66 16.64 -20.67
C ILE A 33 -32.69 16.59 -19.48
N CYS A 34 -31.83 17.59 -19.31
CA CYS A 34 -30.94 17.65 -18.15
C CYS A 34 -31.74 17.77 -16.84
N VAL A 35 -32.81 18.58 -16.84
CA VAL A 35 -33.75 18.69 -15.71
C VAL A 35 -34.49 17.36 -15.47
N SER A 36 -34.89 16.64 -16.52
CA SER A 36 -35.58 15.35 -16.38
C SER A 36 -34.65 14.23 -15.88
N VAL A 37 -33.40 14.15 -16.37
CA VAL A 37 -32.38 13.19 -15.90
C VAL A 37 -32.06 13.41 -14.41
N VAL A 38 -32.00 14.68 -13.97
CA VAL A 38 -31.82 15.03 -12.55
C VAL A 38 -33.05 14.65 -11.71
N LEU A 39 -34.26 14.67 -12.28
CA LEU A 39 -35.50 14.25 -11.60
C LEU A 39 -35.67 12.73 -11.51
N TYR A 40 -35.16 11.95 -12.49
CA TYR A 40 -35.26 10.48 -12.50
C TYR A 40 -34.16 9.75 -11.71
N HIS A 41 -33.13 10.48 -11.24
CA HIS A 41 -32.16 9.98 -10.26
C HIS A 41 -32.16 10.88 -9.02
N PRO A 42 -33.09 10.67 -8.08
CA PRO A 42 -33.08 11.37 -6.81
C PRO A 42 -32.00 10.75 -5.92
N VAL A 43 -30.72 11.01 -6.23
CA VAL A 43 -29.70 10.99 -5.19
C VAL A 43 -29.87 12.32 -4.46
N SER A 44 -30.59 12.25 -3.35
CA SER A 44 -30.84 13.32 -2.39
C SER A 44 -29.66 14.29 -2.29
N LEU A 45 -29.89 15.58 -2.52
CA LEU A 45 -28.90 16.66 -2.27
C LEU A 45 -28.13 16.55 -0.93
N PRO A 46 -28.72 16.09 0.21
CA PRO A 46 -27.95 15.84 1.43
C PRO A 46 -26.83 14.82 1.23
N ASP A 47 -26.98 13.79 0.41
CA ASP A 47 -25.93 12.79 0.18
C ASP A 47 -24.69 13.38 -0.53
N ARG A 48 -24.86 14.37 -1.40
CA ARG A 48 -23.73 15.02 -2.10
C ARG A 48 -22.97 15.96 -1.18
N GLU A 49 -23.67 16.71 -0.33
CA GLU A 49 -23.05 17.58 0.67
C GLU A 49 -22.40 16.75 1.78
N GLU A 50 -23.05 15.70 2.25
CA GLU A 50 -22.49 14.75 3.21
C GLU A 50 -21.28 14.01 2.63
N ARG A 51 -21.31 13.56 1.37
CA ARG A 51 -20.13 12.96 0.70
C ARG A 51 -19.01 13.98 0.52
N ARG A 52 -19.31 15.25 0.20
CA ARG A 52 -18.31 16.34 0.13
C ARG A 52 -17.73 16.66 1.51
N LEU A 53 -18.53 16.62 2.58
CA LEU A 53 -18.09 16.81 3.96
C LEU A 53 -17.27 15.60 4.47
N GLN A 54 -17.65 14.38 4.11
CA GLN A 54 -16.88 13.15 4.36
C GLN A 54 -15.54 13.15 3.61
N GLN A 55 -15.48 13.73 2.41
CA GLN A 55 -14.21 13.93 1.68
C GLN A 55 -13.32 15.03 2.30
N ARG A 56 -13.91 16.01 2.98
CA ARG A 56 -13.19 17.10 3.67
C ARG A 56 -12.76 16.75 5.09
N THR A 57 -13.44 15.80 5.73
CA THR A 57 -13.09 15.38 7.08
C THR A 57 -11.98 14.32 7.04
N ASN A 58 -10.98 14.47 7.89
CA ASN A 58 -9.89 13.52 8.01
C ASN A 58 -9.98 12.79 9.35
N PRO A 59 -10.80 11.73 9.47
CA PRO A 59 -10.92 10.98 10.71
C PRO A 59 -9.65 10.16 10.93
N LYS A 60 -9.04 10.33 12.10
CA LYS A 60 -7.92 9.51 12.58
C LYS A 60 -8.36 8.76 13.82
N SER A 61 -8.04 7.47 13.88
CA SER A 61 -8.34 6.64 15.05
C SER A 61 -7.14 5.78 15.42
N SER A 62 -6.88 5.63 16.71
CA SER A 62 -5.84 4.76 17.25
C SER A 62 -6.43 3.97 18.40
N VAL A 63 -6.55 2.66 18.22
CA VAL A 63 -6.97 1.71 19.25
C VAL A 63 -5.71 0.97 19.70
N THR A 64 -5.43 0.95 20.99
CA THR A 64 -4.32 0.20 21.59
C THR A 64 -4.84 -0.68 22.70
N MET A 65 -4.54 -1.97 22.63
CA MET A 65 -4.87 -2.97 23.65
C MET A 65 -3.58 -3.46 24.30
N THR A 66 -3.55 -3.53 25.62
CA THR A 66 -2.45 -4.13 26.37
C THR A 66 -2.94 -5.41 27.02
N VAL A 67 -2.23 -6.51 26.76
CA VAL A 67 -2.54 -7.85 27.25
C VAL A 67 -1.41 -8.28 28.17
N ASN A 68 -1.74 -8.70 29.38
CA ASN A 68 -0.81 -9.33 30.29
C ASN A 68 -0.83 -10.84 30.06
N ALA A 69 0.33 -11.39 29.71
CA ALA A 69 0.53 -12.80 29.48
C ALA A 69 1.77 -13.32 30.25
N THR A 70 2.13 -12.64 31.36
CA THR A 70 3.22 -13.06 32.26
C THR A 70 3.09 -14.50 32.72
N ASP A 71 1.87 -14.95 32.98
CA ASP A 71 1.59 -16.28 33.54
C ASP A 71 1.92 -17.42 32.56
N LEU A 72 2.15 -17.11 31.27
CA LEU A 72 2.67 -18.07 30.29
C LEU A 72 4.15 -18.40 30.50
N PHE A 73 4.91 -17.50 31.11
CA PHE A 73 6.38 -17.59 31.20
C PHE A 73 6.90 -17.57 32.63
N ASN A 74 6.15 -16.98 33.56
CA ASN A 74 6.36 -17.04 35.01
C ASN A 74 5.08 -17.56 35.64
N ILE A 75 5.00 -18.87 35.83
CA ILE A 75 4.04 -19.44 36.78
C ILE A 75 4.61 -19.05 38.13
N TYR A 76 3.89 -18.22 38.90
CA TYR A 76 4.33 -17.82 40.24
C TYR A 76 4.77 -19.06 41.01
N ASP A 77 6.03 -19.07 41.46
CA ASP A 77 6.61 -20.17 42.23
C ASP A 77 5.66 -20.55 43.39
N GLU A 78 5.40 -21.85 43.49
CA GLU A 78 4.72 -22.72 44.47
C GLU A 78 4.43 -22.26 45.93
N GLU A 79 4.19 -20.99 46.24
CA GLU A 79 3.98 -20.49 47.63
C GLU A 79 2.61 -19.85 47.90
N SER A 80 1.57 -20.11 47.09
CA SER A 80 0.19 -19.76 47.49
C SER A 80 -0.44 -20.90 48.32
N PRO A 81 -0.82 -20.66 49.60
CA PRO A 81 -1.47 -21.68 50.44
C PRO A 81 -2.93 -21.96 50.04
N TYR A 82 -3.43 -21.32 48.98
CA TYR A 82 -4.74 -21.55 48.40
C TYR A 82 -4.57 -22.21 47.03
N MET A 83 -4.84 -23.52 46.95
CA MET A 83 -5.01 -24.22 45.69
C MET A 83 -6.26 -23.68 44.98
N ASP A 84 -6.08 -22.93 43.90
CA ASP A 84 -7.19 -22.59 43.01
C ASP A 84 -7.53 -23.84 42.19
N LEU A 85 -8.82 -24.16 42.04
CA LEU A 85 -9.30 -25.33 41.29
C LEU A 85 -8.88 -25.31 39.80
N ARG A 86 -8.33 -24.18 39.33
CA ARG A 86 -7.89 -23.92 37.96
C ARG A 86 -6.45 -24.36 37.69
N ASP A 87 -5.61 -24.44 38.71
CA ASP A 87 -4.24 -24.98 38.61
C ASP A 87 -4.24 -26.47 38.24
N ILE A 88 -5.36 -27.16 38.48
CA ILE A 88 -5.59 -28.57 38.11
C ILE A 88 -5.64 -28.76 36.59
N PHE A 89 -6.12 -27.75 35.84
CA PHE A 89 -6.23 -27.80 34.37
C PHE A 89 -5.04 -27.15 33.65
N GLY A 90 -4.12 -26.50 34.39
CA GLY A 90 -2.87 -25.93 33.85
C GLY A 90 -3.08 -24.87 32.76
N LEU A 91 -4.24 -24.19 32.71
CA LEU A 91 -4.52 -23.19 31.69
C LEU A 91 -4.00 -21.81 32.15
N PRO A 92 -3.08 -21.19 31.41
CA PRO A 92 -2.50 -19.89 31.77
C PRO A 92 -3.54 -18.76 31.70
N HIS A 93 -3.46 -17.82 32.63
CA HIS A 93 -4.35 -16.66 32.67
C HIS A 93 -3.83 -15.53 31.77
N ILE A 94 -4.63 -15.13 30.80
CA ILE A 94 -4.34 -14.01 29.90
C ILE A 94 -5.34 -12.90 30.22
N GLU A 95 -4.85 -11.80 30.78
CA GLU A 95 -5.69 -10.67 31.18
C GLU A 95 -5.51 -9.48 30.24
N ILE A 96 -6.57 -8.72 30.02
CA ILE A 96 -6.47 -7.42 29.36
C ILE A 96 -6.09 -6.37 30.42
N SER A 97 -4.80 -6.07 30.54
CA SER A 97 -4.29 -5.06 31.50
C SER A 97 -4.76 -3.64 31.17
N GLY A 98 -5.19 -3.38 29.95
CA GLY A 98 -5.64 -2.05 29.57
C GLY A 98 -6.05 -1.89 28.11
N MET A 99 -6.78 -0.82 27.85
CA MET A 99 -7.23 -0.43 26.53
C MET A 99 -7.21 1.09 26.40
N SER A 100 -6.71 1.61 25.29
CA SER A 100 -6.73 3.03 24.96
C SER A 100 -7.32 3.25 23.57
N LEU A 101 -8.20 4.23 23.44
CA LEU A 101 -8.83 4.65 22.21
C LEU A 101 -8.61 6.16 22.07
N ASN A 102 -7.92 6.58 21.01
CA ASN A 102 -7.77 7.98 20.63
C ASN A 102 -8.45 8.20 19.29
N GLN A 103 -9.44 9.08 19.23
CA GLN A 103 -10.17 9.40 18.01
C GLN A 103 -10.11 10.91 17.77
N SER A 104 -9.88 11.33 16.52
CA SER A 104 -9.91 12.75 16.15
C SER A 104 -10.50 12.94 14.77
N ILE A 105 -11.30 13.98 14.62
CA ILE A 105 -11.91 14.39 13.35
C ILE A 105 -11.49 15.83 13.11
N GLU A 106 -10.81 16.07 11.99
CA GLU A 106 -10.47 17.40 11.51
C GLU A 106 -11.51 17.82 10.46
N ALA A 107 -12.18 18.96 10.68
CA ALA A 107 -13.22 19.50 9.81
C ALA A 107 -12.83 20.93 9.36
N PRO A 108 -12.48 21.15 8.08
CA PRO A 108 -12.22 22.49 7.57
C PRO A 108 -13.53 23.26 7.45
N LEU A 109 -13.71 24.29 8.28
CA LEU A 109 -14.91 25.14 8.28
C LEU A 109 -14.84 26.20 7.17
N THR A 110 -13.66 26.82 7.01
CA THR A 110 -13.38 27.80 5.95
C THR A 110 -12.00 27.53 5.35
N SER A 111 -11.59 28.33 4.36
CA SER A 111 -10.23 28.24 3.80
C SER A 111 -9.13 28.59 4.81
N ARG A 112 -9.46 29.25 5.92
CA ARG A 112 -8.52 29.63 6.98
C ARG A 112 -8.79 28.95 8.33
N ASP A 113 -10.03 28.53 8.57
CA ASP A 113 -10.46 28.00 9.87
C ASP A 113 -10.73 26.50 9.80
N THR A 114 -10.15 25.75 10.72
CA THR A 114 -10.33 24.30 10.87
C THR A 114 -10.74 23.99 12.29
N ALA A 115 -11.87 23.31 12.45
CA ALA A 115 -12.27 22.76 13.74
C ALA A 115 -11.73 21.34 13.89
N ILE A 116 -11.28 20.99 15.08
CA ILE A 116 -10.77 19.66 15.40
C ILE A 116 -11.51 19.18 16.63
N LEU A 117 -12.19 18.04 16.52
CA LEU A 117 -12.80 17.36 17.63
C LEU A 117 -12.00 16.09 17.91
N SER A 118 -11.51 15.92 19.12
CA SER A 118 -10.77 14.73 19.53
C SER A 118 -11.24 14.19 20.87
N GLY A 119 -11.16 12.89 21.04
CA GLY A 119 -11.48 12.21 22.28
C GLY A 119 -10.43 11.15 22.56
N ASN A 120 -10.02 11.05 23.82
CA ASN A 120 -9.18 9.97 24.30
C ASN A 120 -9.91 9.23 25.42
N LEU A 121 -9.80 7.91 25.39
CA LEU A 121 -10.26 7.02 26.44
C LEU A 121 -9.10 6.08 26.75
N SER A 122 -8.82 5.86 28.01
CA SER A 122 -7.82 4.90 28.46
C SER A 122 -8.30 4.25 29.74
N SER A 123 -8.34 2.93 29.77
CA SER A 123 -8.59 2.12 30.94
C SER A 123 -7.37 1.28 31.21
N HIS A 124 -6.86 1.31 32.44
CA HIS A 124 -5.72 0.50 32.86
C HIS A 124 -6.01 -0.09 34.24
N ASN A 125 -5.89 -1.41 34.37
CA ASN A 125 -6.15 -2.15 35.62
C ASN A 125 -7.44 -1.72 36.32
N GLY A 126 -8.55 -1.65 35.58
CA GLY A 126 -9.87 -1.29 36.10
C GLY A 126 -10.11 0.21 36.34
N ASN A 127 -9.10 1.07 36.26
CA ASN A 127 -9.29 2.52 36.37
C ASN A 127 -9.36 3.17 34.97
N GLY A 128 -10.52 3.73 34.66
CA GLY A 128 -10.80 4.42 33.40
C GLY A 128 -10.62 5.93 33.52
N SER A 129 -9.96 6.54 32.54
CA SER A 129 -9.94 7.98 32.34
C SER A 129 -10.21 8.31 30.87
N GLY A 130 -10.91 9.41 30.62
CA GLY A 130 -11.16 9.88 29.28
C GLY A 130 -11.33 11.39 29.26
N GLY A 131 -11.18 11.95 28.07
CA GLY A 131 -11.36 13.37 27.82
C GLY A 131 -11.82 13.61 26.39
N ILE A 132 -12.48 14.74 26.21
CA ILE A 132 -12.88 15.25 24.91
C ILE A 132 -12.27 16.64 24.79
N ASN A 133 -11.56 16.89 23.70
CA ASN A 133 -10.97 18.18 23.37
C ASN A 133 -11.57 18.68 22.05
N CYS A 134 -11.99 19.93 22.03
CA CYS A 134 -12.41 20.66 20.86
C CYS A 134 -11.41 21.80 20.63
N SER A 135 -10.85 21.92 19.43
CA SER A 135 -9.98 23.03 19.08
C SER A 135 -10.41 23.71 17.80
N VAL A 136 -10.14 25.02 17.73
CA VAL A 136 -10.34 25.82 16.54
C VAL A 136 -8.98 26.39 16.15
N ARG A 137 -8.51 25.97 14.97
CA ARG A 137 -7.28 26.45 14.35
C ARG A 137 -7.62 27.50 13.29
N ARG A 138 -7.00 28.66 13.36
CA ARG A 138 -7.09 29.73 12.37
C ARG A 138 -5.71 30.00 11.77
N ILE A 139 -5.64 29.93 10.44
CA ILE A 139 -4.48 30.39 9.67
C ILE A 139 -4.48 31.92 9.73
N THR A 140 -3.52 32.49 10.47
CA THR A 140 -3.42 33.95 10.68
C THR A 140 -2.62 34.63 9.59
N SER A 141 -1.67 33.92 8.98
CA SER A 141 -0.87 34.38 7.84
C SER A 141 -0.39 33.18 7.01
N GLU A 142 0.15 33.43 5.82
CA GLU A 142 0.81 32.38 5.02
C GLU A 142 1.96 31.70 5.75
N LYS A 143 2.52 32.36 6.79
CA LYS A 143 3.67 31.87 7.56
C LYS A 143 3.28 31.35 8.94
N GLY A 144 2.00 31.31 9.33
CA GLY A 144 1.64 30.93 10.69
C GLY A 144 0.16 30.74 10.96
N TRP A 145 -0.13 30.03 12.04
CA TRP A 145 -1.47 29.73 12.51
C TRP A 145 -1.53 29.78 14.04
N GLY A 146 -2.71 30.05 14.57
CA GLY A 146 -3.02 29.96 15.99
C GLY A 146 -4.15 28.96 16.21
N GLU A 147 -4.14 28.26 17.33
CA GLU A 147 -5.16 27.28 17.70
C GLU A 147 -5.54 27.46 19.17
N LEU A 148 -6.83 27.55 19.43
CA LEU A 148 -7.40 27.54 20.76
C LEU A 148 -8.07 26.19 20.98
N GLU A 149 -7.67 25.50 22.05
CA GLU A 149 -8.17 24.18 22.43
C GLU A 149 -8.84 24.28 23.81
N LEU A 150 -10.01 23.65 23.91
CA LEU A 150 -10.79 23.50 25.12
C LEU A 150 -11.13 22.03 25.28
N GLY A 151 -10.94 21.48 26.47
CA GLY A 151 -11.23 20.08 26.71
C GLY A 151 -11.72 19.81 28.11
N ALA A 152 -12.47 18.72 28.23
CA ALA A 152 -13.14 18.31 29.45
C ALA A 152 -12.98 16.79 29.64
N GLY A 153 -12.83 16.36 30.89
CA GLY A 153 -12.66 14.95 31.26
C GLY A 153 -12.17 14.83 32.69
N ASN A 154 -10.86 14.88 32.88
CA ASN A 154 -10.22 14.84 34.21
C ASN A 154 -9.99 16.26 34.80
N GLY A 155 -10.93 17.17 34.55
CA GLY A 155 -10.80 18.61 34.72
C GLY A 155 -11.00 19.38 33.42
N LEU A 156 -11.08 20.71 33.51
CA LEU A 156 -11.11 21.60 32.36
C LEU A 156 -9.67 21.86 31.90
N ASN A 157 -9.38 21.63 30.63
CA ASN A 157 -8.13 22.03 30.01
C ASN A 157 -8.39 23.15 29.00
N ILE A 158 -7.52 24.16 29.00
CA ILE A 158 -7.50 25.23 28.01
C ILE A 158 -6.08 25.28 27.48
N ALA A 159 -5.91 25.25 26.17
CA ALA A 159 -4.60 25.37 25.56
C ALA A 159 -4.62 26.37 24.42
N PHE A 160 -3.61 27.22 24.38
CA PHE A 160 -3.33 28.10 23.25
C PHE A 160 -2.06 27.58 22.56
N LYS A 161 -2.14 27.30 21.26
CA LYS A 161 -1.02 26.85 20.43
C LYS A 161 -0.79 27.85 19.32
N GLY A 162 0.46 28.07 18.94
CA GLY A 162 0.82 28.99 17.88
C GLY A 162 2.03 28.49 17.11
N PHE A 163 1.94 28.53 15.80
CA PHE A 163 3.02 28.12 14.89
C PHE A 163 3.41 29.29 13.99
N ARG A 164 4.71 29.44 13.74
CA ARG A 164 5.22 30.43 12.81
C ARG A 164 6.53 30.00 12.14
N ASN A 165 6.60 30.22 10.83
CA ASN A 165 7.84 30.17 10.06
C ASN A 165 8.57 31.52 10.21
N PHE A 166 9.78 31.50 10.75
CA PHE A 166 10.59 32.71 10.96
C PHE A 166 11.42 33.05 9.73
N SER A 167 12.12 32.06 9.17
CA SER A 167 12.98 32.20 8.00
C SER A 167 12.97 30.93 7.15
N ARG A 168 13.73 30.90 6.05
CA ARG A 168 13.90 29.66 5.25
C ARG A 168 14.62 28.63 6.11
N GLY A 169 13.94 27.52 6.40
CA GLY A 169 14.48 26.42 7.20
C GLY A 169 14.26 26.55 8.71
N VAL A 170 13.78 27.68 9.24
CA VAL A 170 13.52 27.85 10.69
C VAL A 170 12.05 28.09 10.97
N PHE A 171 11.46 27.24 11.79
CA PHE A 171 10.09 27.38 12.26
C PHE A 171 10.00 27.13 13.76
N GLY A 172 9.00 27.72 14.39
CA GLY A 172 8.72 27.48 15.81
C GLY A 172 7.25 27.23 16.08
N ASN A 173 7.01 26.48 17.14
CA ASN A 173 5.70 26.22 17.70
C ASN A 173 5.76 26.50 19.21
N GLY A 174 4.79 27.24 19.73
CA GLY A 174 4.65 27.51 21.15
C GLY A 174 3.26 27.14 21.62
N SER A 175 3.15 26.58 22.82
CA SER A 175 1.87 26.35 23.46
C SER A 175 1.88 26.70 24.94
N VAL A 176 0.75 27.21 25.41
CA VAL A 176 0.46 27.45 26.82
C VAL A 176 -0.75 26.60 27.16
N LEU A 177 -0.62 25.72 28.15
CA LEU A 177 -1.65 24.80 28.60
C LEU A 177 -1.98 25.13 30.06
N THR A 178 -3.26 25.32 30.33
CA THR A 178 -3.82 25.53 31.67
C THR A 178 -4.78 24.39 31.98
N HIS A 179 -4.48 23.65 33.05
CA HIS A 179 -5.26 22.51 33.49
C HIS A 179 -5.86 22.80 34.87
N PHE A 180 -7.18 22.87 34.92
CA PHE A 180 -7.94 23.12 36.14
C PHE A 180 -8.31 21.78 36.78
N THR A 181 -7.59 21.43 37.84
CA THR A 181 -7.87 20.24 38.66
C THR A 181 -8.54 20.60 39.98
N PRO A 182 -9.26 19.67 40.62
CA PRO A 182 -9.77 19.86 41.98
C PRO A 182 -8.67 20.26 42.98
N ASN A 183 -7.44 19.82 42.74
CA ASN A 183 -6.26 20.09 43.57
C ASN A 183 -5.56 21.43 43.23
N GLY A 184 -6.12 22.24 42.34
CA GLY A 184 -5.60 23.56 41.96
C GLY A 184 -5.34 23.74 40.45
N LEU A 185 -4.85 24.94 40.10
CA LEU A 185 -4.49 25.32 38.74
C LEU A 185 -3.06 24.87 38.41
N ARG A 186 -2.88 24.16 37.30
CA ARG A 186 -1.56 23.79 36.77
C ARG A 186 -1.36 24.45 35.41
N VAL A 187 -0.26 25.20 35.26
CA VAL A 187 0.11 25.87 34.02
C VAL A 187 1.36 25.23 33.46
N GLY A 188 1.36 24.90 32.17
CA GLY A 188 2.50 24.37 31.45
C GLY A 188 2.73 25.16 30.16
N THR A 189 4.00 25.37 29.82
CA THR A 189 4.38 25.99 28.55
C THR A 189 5.31 25.06 27.80
N VAL A 190 5.15 25.00 26.48
CA VAL A 190 6.01 24.23 25.59
C VAL A 190 6.41 25.13 24.43
N ALA A 191 7.71 25.35 24.25
CA ALA A 191 8.25 26.09 23.11
C ALA A 191 9.18 25.16 22.33
N THR A 192 8.93 25.00 21.03
CA THR A 192 9.77 24.23 20.12
C THR A 192 10.29 25.13 19.02
N ILE A 193 11.59 25.09 18.80
CA ILE A 193 12.25 25.69 17.64
C ILE A 193 12.84 24.55 16.82
N ALA A 194 12.57 24.56 15.52
CA ALA A 194 13.12 23.61 14.58
C ALA A 194 13.93 24.34 13.51
N ASN A 195 15.05 23.73 13.12
CA ASN A 195 15.94 24.25 12.10
C ASN A 195 16.31 23.13 11.13
N GLN A 196 16.11 23.37 9.83
CA GLN A 196 16.58 22.52 8.75
C GLN A 196 18.08 22.77 8.57
N LEU A 197 18.88 21.85 9.11
CA LEU A 197 20.34 21.91 9.08
C LEU A 197 20.90 21.51 7.71
N ASP A 198 20.22 20.60 7.02
CA ASP A 198 20.56 20.10 5.69
C ASP A 198 19.28 19.67 4.93
N LYS A 199 19.38 19.35 3.63
CA LYS A 199 18.26 18.84 2.82
C LYS A 199 17.58 17.63 3.45
N HIS A 200 18.36 16.78 4.13
CA HIS A 200 17.91 15.54 4.75
C HIS A 200 17.91 15.58 6.28
N THR A 201 18.31 16.69 6.91
CA THR A 201 18.50 16.75 8.36
C THR A 201 17.77 17.93 8.99
N VAL A 202 16.94 17.65 10.00
CA VAL A 202 16.22 18.67 10.77
C VAL A 202 16.53 18.48 12.25
N GLY A 203 16.94 19.57 12.90
CA GLY A 203 17.09 19.65 14.34
C GLY A 203 15.86 20.26 15.00
N TYR A 204 15.48 19.73 16.14
CA TYR A 204 14.40 20.23 17.00
C TYR A 204 14.94 20.47 18.40
N LEU A 205 14.58 21.61 18.98
CA LEU A 205 14.82 21.95 20.36
C LEU A 205 13.49 22.31 21.01
N THR A 206 13.02 21.47 21.93
CA THR A 206 11.76 21.67 22.66
C THR A 206 12.04 21.93 24.13
N TRP A 207 11.62 23.09 24.63
CA TRP A 207 11.62 23.44 26.04
C TRP A 207 10.21 23.27 26.61
N LYS A 208 10.08 22.52 27.71
CA LYS A 208 8.88 22.41 28.53
C LYS A 208 9.13 23.08 29.89
N ALA A 209 8.19 23.92 30.35
CA ALA A 209 8.22 24.52 31.69
C ALA A 209 6.83 24.45 32.35
N GLY A 210 6.78 24.56 33.69
CA GLY A 210 5.53 24.48 34.47
C GLY A 210 5.17 23.04 34.83
N MET A 211 4.12 22.47 34.23
CA MET A 211 3.64 21.10 34.50
C MET A 211 4.70 20.00 34.34
N GLN A 212 5.59 20.17 33.36
CA GLN A 212 6.78 19.35 33.17
C GLN A 212 7.94 20.30 32.84
N SER A 213 9.07 20.12 33.52
CA SER A 213 10.26 20.95 33.30
C SER A 213 11.36 20.11 32.68
N GLY A 214 11.74 20.45 31.44
CA GLY A 214 12.82 19.77 30.74
C GLY A 214 13.02 20.26 29.32
N MET A 215 14.15 19.86 28.74
CA MET A 215 14.60 20.21 27.41
C MET A 215 14.80 18.93 26.58
N ASN A 216 14.19 18.87 25.41
CA ASN A 216 14.37 17.79 24.43
C ASN A 216 15.12 18.32 23.21
N THR A 217 16.27 17.73 22.92
CA THR A 217 17.03 17.99 21.68
C THR A 217 16.89 16.77 20.78
N MET A 218 16.37 16.95 19.56
CA MET A 218 16.16 15.85 18.62
C MET A 218 16.77 16.19 17.27
N ILE A 219 17.48 15.25 16.66
CA ILE A 219 18.03 15.37 15.32
C ILE A 219 17.44 14.23 14.49
N ILE A 220 16.74 14.59 13.42
CA ILE A 220 16.13 13.66 12.48
C ILE A 220 16.87 13.76 11.17
N ARG A 221 17.40 12.63 10.68
CA ARG A 221 17.98 12.51 9.35
C ARG A 221 17.15 11.54 8.52
N ASP A 222 16.50 12.04 7.48
CA ASP A 222 15.63 11.26 6.61
C ASP A 222 16.18 11.18 5.18
N THR A 223 16.49 9.96 4.75
CA THR A 223 16.98 9.63 3.40
C THR A 223 16.04 8.61 2.76
N ALA A 224 16.28 8.30 1.48
CA ALA A 224 15.48 7.32 0.74
C ALA A 224 15.52 5.93 1.38
N SER A 225 16.69 5.48 1.83
CA SER A 225 16.93 4.14 2.39
C SER A 225 17.01 4.09 3.92
N HIS A 226 17.24 5.22 4.60
CA HIS A 226 17.41 5.25 6.05
C HIS A 226 16.67 6.43 6.69
N HIS A 227 16.12 6.18 7.88
CA HIS A 227 15.54 7.19 8.76
C HIS A 227 16.16 7.05 10.14
N ILE A 228 16.91 8.06 10.56
CA ILE A 228 17.67 8.06 11.81
C ILE A 228 17.13 9.18 12.69
N VAL A 229 16.78 8.84 13.93
CA VAL A 229 16.32 9.80 14.93
C VAL A 229 17.20 9.66 16.16
N PHE A 230 17.89 10.73 16.51
CA PHE A 230 18.55 10.85 17.80
C PHE A 230 17.75 11.82 18.68
N SER A 231 17.53 11.48 19.94
CA SER A 231 16.84 12.34 20.91
C SER A 231 17.54 12.30 22.26
N ALA A 232 17.76 13.48 22.84
CA ALA A 232 18.32 13.66 24.18
C ALA A 232 17.37 14.54 24.99
N TYR A 233 16.79 13.98 26.03
CA TYR A 233 15.88 14.66 26.93
C TYR A 233 16.54 14.83 28.30
N ILE A 234 16.61 16.07 28.76
CA ILE A 234 17.13 16.43 30.08
C ILE A 234 15.97 17.07 30.84
N GLY A 235 15.51 16.43 31.91
CA GLY A 235 14.37 16.91 32.68
C GLY A 235 14.26 16.24 34.04
N ILE A 236 13.37 16.78 34.86
CA ILE A 236 13.08 16.25 36.19
C ILE A 236 11.67 15.64 36.14
N PRO A 237 11.47 14.36 36.49
CA PRO A 237 12.44 13.40 37.04
C PRO A 237 13.23 12.59 35.98
N HIS A 238 12.89 12.68 34.69
CA HIS A 238 13.44 11.79 33.66
C HIS A 238 14.50 12.48 32.80
N THR A 239 15.66 11.85 32.69
CA THR A 239 16.71 12.23 31.71
C THR A 239 17.07 10.98 30.90
N TYR A 240 17.08 11.07 29.56
CA TYR A 240 17.40 9.94 28.69
C TYR A 240 18.00 10.38 27.36
N ALA A 241 18.73 9.47 26.73
CA ALA A 241 19.11 9.53 25.31
C ALA A 241 18.49 8.34 24.58
N ALA A 242 18.01 8.56 23.36
CA ALA A 242 17.51 7.50 22.49
C ALA A 242 17.99 7.66 21.06
N LEU A 243 18.28 6.53 20.42
CA LEU A 243 18.67 6.42 19.02
C LEU A 243 17.75 5.41 18.35
N SER A 244 17.02 5.87 17.33
CA SER A 244 16.19 5.04 16.47
C SER A 244 16.75 5.02 15.07
N PHE A 245 17.05 3.82 14.56
CA PHE A 245 17.49 3.57 13.19
C PHE A 245 16.42 2.76 12.47
N THR A 246 15.90 3.29 11.38
CA THR A 246 14.95 2.61 10.50
C THR A 246 15.55 2.44 9.12
N HIS A 247 15.71 1.21 8.67
CA HIS A 247 16.09 0.92 7.29
C HIS A 247 14.84 0.71 6.44
N LYS A 248 14.69 1.52 5.39
CA LYS A 248 13.60 1.45 4.41
C LYS A 248 14.07 0.61 3.22
N MET A 249 13.33 -0.44 2.90
CA MET A 249 13.55 -1.29 1.73
C MET A 249 12.40 -1.07 0.74
N PRO A 250 12.54 -0.15 -0.23
CA PRO A 250 11.45 0.20 -1.16
C PRO A 250 11.05 -0.98 -2.06
N ASP A 251 12.01 -1.77 -2.55
CA ASP A 251 11.75 -2.90 -3.47
C ASP A 251 10.84 -3.97 -2.87
N ASN A 252 10.90 -4.12 -1.54
CA ASN A 252 10.13 -5.10 -0.80
C ASN A 252 9.10 -4.43 0.12
N ASP A 253 8.75 -3.15 -0.04
CA ASP A 253 7.78 -2.43 0.80
C ASP A 253 7.91 -2.71 2.31
N ALA A 254 9.15 -2.85 2.79
CA ALA A 254 9.46 -3.31 4.14
C ALA A 254 10.34 -2.28 4.86
N LYS A 255 10.21 -2.23 6.19
CA LYS A 255 11.02 -1.36 7.05
C LYS A 255 11.48 -2.15 8.25
N VAL A 256 12.77 -2.11 8.55
CA VAL A 256 13.33 -2.68 9.77
C VAL A 256 13.63 -1.55 10.72
N LYS A 257 13.18 -1.65 11.97
CA LYS A 257 13.31 -0.63 13.01
C LYS A 257 14.14 -1.17 14.15
N LEU A 258 15.10 -0.37 14.59
CA LEU A 258 15.95 -0.61 15.74
C LEU A 258 15.92 0.64 16.61
N THR A 259 15.64 0.54 17.89
CA THR A 259 15.59 1.68 18.81
C THR A 259 16.26 1.31 20.13
N GLY A 260 17.26 2.07 20.53
CA GLY A 260 17.82 2.02 21.88
C GLY A 260 17.49 3.30 22.63
N LYS A 261 17.02 3.19 23.87
CA LYS A 261 16.76 4.29 24.79
C LYS A 261 17.42 3.96 26.12
N ALA A 262 18.21 4.87 26.67
CA ALA A 262 18.86 4.70 27.96
C ALA A 262 18.77 5.99 28.76
N GLY A 263 18.46 5.90 30.05
CA GLY A 263 18.32 7.08 30.90
C GLY A 263 18.27 6.75 32.38
N THR A 264 17.89 7.75 33.18
CA THR A 264 17.79 7.65 34.64
C THR A 264 16.76 6.62 35.10
N PHE A 265 15.81 6.25 34.23
CA PHE A 265 14.74 5.30 34.52
C PHE A 265 14.92 3.97 33.76
N GLY A 266 16.17 3.57 33.56
CA GLY A 266 16.54 2.30 32.92
C GLY A 266 16.81 2.42 31.42
N ALA A 267 16.91 1.25 30.78
CA ALA A 267 17.26 1.12 29.37
C ALA A 267 16.27 0.20 28.66
N ILE A 268 15.86 0.61 27.46
CA ILE A 268 14.92 -0.10 26.59
C ILE A 268 15.55 -0.26 25.22
N PHE A 269 15.54 -1.47 24.72
CA PHE A 269 15.95 -1.84 23.38
C PHE A 269 14.76 -2.45 22.65
N GLU A 270 14.39 -1.87 21.51
CA GLU A 270 13.29 -2.32 20.68
C GLU A 270 13.79 -2.64 19.27
N TYR A 271 13.45 -3.83 18.77
CA TYR A 271 13.71 -4.21 17.39
C TYR A 271 12.45 -4.78 16.76
N GLY A 272 12.25 -4.53 15.47
CA GLY A 272 11.06 -5.00 14.78
C GLY A 272 11.09 -4.76 13.29
N ALA A 273 10.06 -5.28 12.63
CA ALA A 273 9.86 -5.13 11.20
C ALA A 273 8.43 -4.66 10.92
N GLU A 274 8.29 -3.86 9.87
CA GLU A 274 7.03 -3.42 9.30
C GLU A 274 6.99 -3.80 7.83
N LYS A 275 5.90 -4.39 7.38
CA LYS A 275 5.69 -4.80 5.99
C LYS A 275 4.34 -4.29 5.50
N LYS A 276 4.33 -3.68 4.33
CA LYS A 276 3.08 -3.32 3.65
C LYS A 276 2.40 -4.58 3.13
N VAL A 277 1.15 -4.80 3.52
CA VAL A 277 0.35 -5.98 3.15
C VAL A 277 -0.62 -5.66 2.02
N SER A 278 -1.11 -4.41 1.97
CA SER A 278 -2.03 -3.91 0.94
C SER A 278 -1.70 -2.44 0.63
N GLN A 279 -2.30 -1.86 -0.41
CA GLN A 279 -2.08 -0.46 -0.79
C GLN A 279 -2.23 0.52 0.39
N ASN A 280 -3.19 0.26 1.28
CA ASN A 280 -3.53 1.10 2.42
C ASN A 280 -3.31 0.42 3.78
N SER A 281 -2.68 -0.75 3.84
CA SER A 281 -2.46 -1.48 5.11
C SER A 281 -1.00 -1.89 5.29
N SER A 282 -0.41 -1.57 6.43
CA SER A 282 0.89 -2.10 6.88
C SER A 282 0.76 -2.80 8.23
N LEU A 283 1.46 -3.92 8.35
CA LEU A 283 1.56 -4.68 9.59
C LEU A 283 2.98 -4.54 10.13
N ALA A 284 3.11 -4.27 11.42
CA ALA A 284 4.37 -4.18 12.13
C ALA A 284 4.37 -5.08 13.36
N ALA A 285 5.50 -5.72 13.61
CA ALA A 285 5.77 -6.47 14.83
C ALA A 285 7.12 -6.02 15.39
N SER A 286 7.16 -5.62 16.65
CA SER A 286 8.39 -5.28 17.36
C SER A 286 8.43 -5.91 18.74
N LEU A 287 9.60 -6.32 19.17
CA LEU A 287 9.88 -6.77 20.53
C LEU A 287 10.63 -5.66 21.26
N SER A 288 10.13 -5.23 22.41
CA SER A 288 10.83 -4.29 23.30
C SER A 288 11.27 -5.00 24.57
N LEU A 289 12.55 -4.83 24.89
CA LEU A 289 13.27 -5.42 26.01
C LEU A 289 13.83 -4.29 26.86
N GLY A 290 13.53 -4.24 28.15
CA GLY A 290 14.16 -3.22 28.98
C GLY A 290 13.65 -3.15 30.41
N VAL A 291 14.48 -2.63 31.30
CA VAL A 291 14.10 -2.39 32.70
C VAL A 291 13.55 -0.95 32.79
N PRO A 292 12.39 -0.71 33.43
CA PRO A 292 11.56 -1.65 34.21
C PRO A 292 10.42 -2.32 33.41
N THR A 293 10.35 -2.15 32.10
CA THR A 293 9.20 -2.58 31.27
C THR A 293 9.13 -4.08 30.94
N GLY A 294 10.20 -4.83 31.23
CA GLY A 294 10.35 -6.24 30.90
C GLY A 294 10.43 -6.52 29.40
N VAL A 295 9.84 -7.64 28.99
CA VAL A 295 9.74 -8.13 27.61
C VAL A 295 8.32 -7.92 27.11
N GLN A 296 8.14 -7.09 26.08
CA GLN A 296 6.83 -6.80 25.48
C GLN A 296 6.86 -6.99 23.96
N LEU A 297 5.87 -7.72 23.44
CA LEU A 297 5.63 -7.88 22.01
C LEU A 297 4.56 -6.88 21.55
N LYS A 298 4.93 -5.98 20.65
CA LYS A 298 4.05 -4.97 20.06
C LYS A 298 3.69 -5.35 18.63
N VAL A 299 2.41 -5.62 18.38
CA VAL A 299 1.86 -5.85 17.04
C VAL A 299 1.01 -4.64 16.66
N LYS A 300 1.29 -4.00 15.52
CA LYS A 300 0.57 -2.82 15.04
C LYS A 300 0.09 -3.02 13.61
N LEU A 301 -1.19 -2.79 13.37
CA LEU A 301 -1.80 -2.72 12.04
C LEU A 301 -2.16 -1.27 11.75
N HIS A 302 -1.47 -0.65 10.80
CA HIS A 302 -1.86 0.63 10.24
C HIS A 302 -2.75 0.37 9.02
N ARG A 303 -3.97 0.89 9.03
CA ARG A 303 -4.93 0.79 7.92
C ARG A 303 -5.50 2.17 7.61
N ALA A 304 -5.09 2.76 6.49
CA ALA A 304 -5.42 4.12 6.09
C ALA A 304 -5.18 5.11 7.26
N SER A 305 -6.22 5.76 7.77
CA SER A 305 -6.15 6.71 8.89
C SER A 305 -6.35 6.06 10.28
N GLN A 306 -6.45 4.74 10.35
CA GLN A 306 -6.68 3.98 11.58
C GLN A 306 -5.44 3.17 11.97
N THR A 307 -5.10 3.14 13.25
CA THR A 307 -4.02 2.33 13.81
C THR A 307 -4.57 1.42 14.90
N TYR A 308 -4.37 0.11 14.75
CA TYR A 308 -4.71 -0.88 15.76
C TYR A 308 -3.41 -1.46 16.33
N GLY A 309 -3.17 -1.24 17.62
CA GLY A 309 -2.00 -1.74 18.34
C GLY A 309 -2.42 -2.76 19.39
N MET A 310 -1.66 -3.84 19.50
CA MET A 310 -1.75 -4.79 20.60
C MET A 310 -0.35 -4.93 21.21
N THR A 311 -0.21 -4.69 22.50
CA THR A 311 1.03 -4.88 23.24
C THR A 311 0.83 -6.02 24.23
N ILE A 312 1.54 -7.13 24.02
CA ILE A 312 1.50 -8.30 24.89
C ILE A 312 2.71 -8.22 25.82
N LEU A 313 2.48 -8.08 27.13
CA LEU A 313 3.51 -8.21 28.15
C LEU A 313 3.79 -9.70 28.37
N LEU A 314 5.00 -10.14 28.02
CA LEU A 314 5.41 -11.55 28.14
C LEU A 314 6.06 -11.83 29.50
N CYS A 315 6.89 -10.92 29.99
CA CYS A 315 7.54 -11.05 31.29
C CYS A 315 7.96 -9.67 31.82
N GLU A 316 8.00 -9.48 33.13
CA GLU A 316 8.50 -8.24 33.77
C GLU A 316 10.04 -8.23 33.88
N GLU A 317 10.65 -9.40 33.90
CA GLU A 317 12.10 -9.58 33.91
C GLU A 317 12.64 -9.95 32.53
N ILE A 318 13.93 -9.67 32.30
CA ILE A 318 14.59 -9.96 31.03
C ILE A 318 15.06 -11.43 31.05
N LEU A 319 14.15 -12.34 30.71
CA LEU A 319 14.44 -13.76 30.58
C LEU A 319 14.68 -14.16 29.10
N PRO A 320 15.68 -15.01 28.78
CA PRO A 320 15.94 -15.44 27.41
C PRO A 320 14.77 -16.17 26.73
N ALA A 321 14.00 -16.96 27.47
CA ALA A 321 12.90 -17.74 26.91
C ALA A 321 11.80 -16.86 26.30
N PRO A 322 11.18 -15.89 27.02
CA PRO A 322 10.25 -14.92 26.43
C PRO A 322 10.78 -14.17 25.21
N ILE A 323 12.09 -13.88 25.15
CA ILE A 323 12.72 -13.20 24.02
C ILE A 323 12.69 -14.11 22.78
N MET A 324 13.08 -15.37 22.94
CA MET A 324 13.08 -16.36 21.86
C MET A 324 11.66 -16.64 21.35
N TYR A 325 10.69 -16.83 22.23
CA TYR A 325 9.28 -17.03 21.81
C TYR A 325 8.69 -15.75 21.19
N GLY A 326 8.96 -14.59 21.78
CA GLY A 326 8.50 -13.28 21.29
C GLY A 326 9.06 -12.91 19.91
N THR A 327 10.15 -13.54 19.47
CA THR A 327 10.70 -13.38 18.10
C THR A 327 10.24 -14.45 17.14
N MET A 328 10.35 -15.72 17.55
CA MET A 328 10.08 -16.85 16.67
C MET A 328 8.60 -16.99 16.34
N VAL A 329 7.70 -16.78 17.31
CA VAL A 329 6.26 -16.97 17.11
C VAL A 329 5.69 -15.97 16.10
N PRO A 330 5.95 -14.64 16.18
CA PRO A 330 5.50 -13.69 15.15
C PRO A 330 6.07 -13.96 13.76
N LEU A 331 7.32 -14.45 13.69
CA LEU A 331 7.97 -14.72 12.41
C LEU A 331 7.40 -15.97 11.73
N VAL A 332 7.25 -17.07 12.47
CA VAL A 332 6.66 -18.32 11.97
C VAL A 332 5.17 -18.11 11.64
N SER A 333 4.42 -17.41 12.49
CA SER A 333 3.02 -17.08 12.22
C SER A 333 2.86 -16.20 10.98
N TRP A 334 3.74 -15.22 10.76
CA TRP A 334 3.73 -14.43 9.52
C TRP A 334 3.98 -15.30 8.28
N LEU A 335 4.96 -16.20 8.32
CA LEU A 335 5.23 -17.12 7.21
C LEU A 335 4.03 -18.04 6.94
N ALA A 336 3.41 -18.58 8.00
CA ALA A 336 2.23 -19.42 7.90
C ALA A 336 1.03 -18.65 7.32
N VAL A 337 0.69 -17.47 7.84
CA VAL A 337 -0.40 -16.62 7.33
C VAL A 337 -0.14 -16.21 5.89
N HIS A 338 1.11 -15.84 5.56
CA HIS A 338 1.46 -15.44 4.20
C HIS A 338 1.29 -16.59 3.20
N LYS A 339 1.77 -17.79 3.54
CA LYS A 339 1.69 -18.97 2.66
C LYS A 339 0.28 -19.59 2.59
N LEU A 340 -0.41 -19.69 3.72
CA LEU A 340 -1.68 -20.43 3.83
C LEU A 340 -2.92 -19.56 3.61
N VAL A 341 -2.85 -18.24 3.83
CA VAL A 341 -4.02 -17.36 3.73
C VAL A 341 -3.82 -16.30 2.65
N ILE A 342 -2.73 -15.53 2.71
CA ILE A 342 -2.53 -14.38 1.82
C ILE A 342 -2.28 -14.82 0.37
N GLN A 343 -1.32 -15.73 0.13
CA GLN A 343 -1.02 -16.22 -1.21
C GLN A 343 -2.22 -16.86 -1.93
N PRO A 344 -2.99 -17.79 -1.33
CA PRO A 344 -4.15 -18.34 -2.02
C PRO A 344 -5.23 -17.28 -2.28
N TYR A 345 -5.47 -16.36 -1.34
CA TYR A 345 -6.43 -15.28 -1.54
C TYR A 345 -6.06 -14.33 -2.68
N LEU A 346 -4.78 -13.94 -2.78
CA LEU A 346 -4.29 -13.09 -3.87
C LEU A 346 -4.36 -13.82 -5.23
N ARG A 347 -4.04 -15.11 -5.26
CA ARG A 347 -4.19 -15.93 -6.47
C ARG A 347 -5.65 -16.01 -6.92
N GLN A 348 -6.58 -16.26 -5.99
CA GLN A 348 -8.02 -16.27 -6.28
C GLN A 348 -8.49 -14.92 -6.80
N ARG A 349 -8.10 -13.80 -6.17
CA ARG A 349 -8.44 -12.46 -6.67
C ARG A 349 -7.93 -12.21 -8.08
N LYS A 350 -6.67 -12.56 -8.34
CA LYS A 350 -6.07 -12.41 -9.69
C LYS A 350 -6.84 -13.24 -10.72
N GLN A 351 -7.24 -14.46 -10.37
CA GLN A 351 -8.04 -15.33 -11.24
C GLN A 351 -9.45 -14.76 -11.48
N THR A 352 -10.13 -14.27 -10.45
CA THR A 352 -11.46 -13.65 -10.60
C THR A 352 -11.40 -12.38 -11.44
N GLU A 353 -10.37 -11.56 -11.27
CA GLU A 353 -10.17 -10.36 -12.09
C GLU A 353 -9.90 -10.72 -13.55
N LEU A 354 -9.05 -11.74 -13.79
CA LEU A 354 -8.80 -12.27 -15.12
C LEU A 354 -10.08 -12.81 -15.77
N GLN A 355 -10.90 -13.57 -15.03
CA GLN A 355 -12.18 -14.09 -15.52
C GLN A 355 -13.13 -12.96 -15.91
N LYS A 356 -13.26 -11.92 -15.08
CA LYS A 356 -14.06 -10.74 -15.41
C LYS A 356 -13.55 -10.01 -16.65
N GLN A 357 -12.23 -9.89 -16.80
CA GLN A 357 -11.64 -9.32 -18.01
C GLN A 357 -11.95 -10.17 -19.25
N ARG A 358 -11.89 -11.50 -19.13
CA ARG A 358 -12.25 -12.44 -20.21
C ARG A 358 -13.73 -12.29 -20.60
N GLU A 359 -14.63 -12.22 -19.62
CA GLU A 359 -16.07 -12.00 -19.86
C GLU A 359 -16.33 -10.67 -20.58
N ASN A 360 -15.74 -9.59 -20.10
CA ASN A 360 -15.90 -8.26 -20.69
C ASN A 360 -15.32 -8.17 -22.12
N ASN A 361 -14.25 -8.90 -22.41
CA ASN A 361 -13.59 -8.88 -23.73
C ASN A 361 -14.14 -9.93 -24.71
N LYS A 362 -15.10 -10.77 -24.32
CA LYS A 362 -15.55 -11.90 -25.12
C LYS A 362 -16.12 -11.49 -26.49
N SER A 363 -16.91 -10.42 -26.56
CA SER A 363 -17.47 -9.91 -27.81
C SER A 363 -16.39 -9.37 -28.75
N ARG A 364 -15.48 -8.53 -28.22
CA ARG A 364 -14.36 -7.96 -28.96
C ARG A 364 -13.42 -9.04 -29.50
N LEU A 365 -13.19 -10.10 -28.73
CA LEU A 365 -12.35 -11.23 -29.14
C LEU A 365 -12.99 -12.00 -30.31
N LEU A 366 -14.31 -12.19 -30.31
CA LEU A 366 -15.01 -12.83 -31.42
C LEU A 366 -14.94 -12.03 -32.72
N GLU A 367 -15.05 -10.70 -32.64
CA GLU A 367 -14.89 -9.81 -33.80
C GLU A 367 -13.48 -9.90 -34.37
N LYS A 368 -12.45 -9.76 -33.51
CA LYS A 368 -11.04 -9.86 -33.92
C LYS A 368 -10.69 -11.23 -34.49
N ARG A 369 -11.25 -12.31 -33.95
CA ARG A 369 -11.09 -13.67 -34.49
C ARG A 369 -11.67 -13.78 -35.90
N ARG A 370 -12.84 -13.19 -36.16
CA ARG A 370 -13.43 -13.18 -37.51
C ARG A 370 -12.59 -12.38 -38.50
N GLU A 371 -12.11 -11.21 -38.10
CA GLU A 371 -11.20 -10.38 -38.92
C GLU A 371 -9.91 -11.13 -39.27
N ALA A 372 -9.29 -11.78 -38.28
CA ALA A 372 -8.07 -12.55 -38.48
C ALA A 372 -8.28 -13.74 -39.41
N ASN A 373 -9.36 -14.52 -39.21
CA ASN A 373 -9.68 -15.66 -40.07
C ASN A 373 -9.93 -15.23 -41.53
N ALA A 374 -10.66 -14.13 -41.74
CA ALA A 374 -10.87 -13.58 -43.08
C ALA A 374 -9.54 -13.18 -43.74
N ALA A 375 -8.61 -12.57 -42.98
CA ALA A 375 -7.28 -12.26 -43.48
C ALA A 375 -6.47 -13.53 -43.82
N VAL A 376 -6.53 -14.57 -42.99
CA VAL A 376 -5.87 -15.86 -43.23
C VAL A 376 -6.39 -16.52 -44.51
N ASP A 377 -7.70 -16.48 -44.75
CA ASP A 377 -8.32 -17.03 -45.96
C ASP A 377 -7.83 -16.32 -47.22
N LEU A 378 -7.69 -14.99 -47.18
CA LEU A 378 -7.15 -14.19 -48.28
C LEU A 378 -5.66 -14.48 -48.56
N MET A 379 -4.88 -14.84 -47.54
CA MET A 379 -3.46 -15.15 -47.68
C MET A 379 -3.18 -16.57 -48.17
N ARG A 380 -4.18 -17.45 -48.20
CA ARG A 380 -3.97 -18.89 -48.44
C ARG A 380 -3.36 -19.19 -49.82
N GLU A 381 -3.78 -18.44 -50.84
CA GLU A 381 -3.25 -18.59 -52.20
C GLU A 381 -1.84 -18.05 -52.36
N THR A 382 -1.53 -16.91 -51.74
CA THR A 382 -0.19 -16.32 -51.79
C THR A 382 0.82 -17.18 -51.05
N VAL A 383 0.43 -17.72 -49.88
CA VAL A 383 1.28 -18.61 -49.08
C VAL A 383 1.61 -19.90 -49.82
N LYS A 384 0.66 -20.53 -50.51
CA LYS A 384 0.95 -21.71 -51.35
C LYS A 384 2.06 -21.43 -52.37
N ARG A 385 1.97 -20.30 -53.09
CA ARG A 385 2.99 -19.90 -54.06
C ARG A 385 4.36 -19.66 -53.42
N ILE A 386 4.39 -19.06 -52.22
CA ILE A 386 5.64 -18.82 -51.48
C ILE A 386 6.25 -20.16 -51.04
N VAL A 387 5.44 -21.09 -50.52
CA VAL A 387 5.91 -22.41 -50.10
C VAL A 387 6.52 -23.17 -51.27
N ASP A 388 5.85 -23.24 -52.43
CA ASP A 388 6.38 -23.93 -53.61
C ASP A 388 7.73 -23.34 -54.08
N GLN A 389 7.87 -22.01 -54.02
CA GLN A 389 9.11 -21.32 -54.39
C GLN A 389 10.25 -21.56 -53.39
N GLU A 390 9.94 -21.54 -52.09
CA GLU A 390 10.92 -21.78 -51.03
C GLU A 390 11.32 -23.26 -50.97
N GLU A 391 10.41 -24.20 -51.20
CA GLU A 391 10.71 -25.64 -51.30
C GLU A 391 11.66 -25.94 -52.47
N ALA A 392 11.41 -25.36 -53.65
CA ALA A 392 12.28 -25.52 -54.82
C ALA A 392 13.72 -25.04 -54.58
N ARG A 393 13.89 -24.04 -53.71
CA ARG A 393 15.20 -23.44 -53.36
C ARG A 393 15.77 -23.97 -52.04
N LYS A 394 15.10 -24.93 -51.38
CA LYS A 394 15.43 -25.42 -50.03
C LYS A 394 15.57 -24.30 -48.99
N GLY A 395 14.73 -23.28 -49.14
CA GLY A 395 14.66 -22.08 -48.33
C GLY A 395 13.89 -22.26 -47.02
N LEU A 396 13.22 -21.21 -46.55
CA LEU A 396 12.56 -21.18 -45.24
C LEU A 396 11.06 -21.54 -45.37
N VAL A 397 10.66 -22.65 -44.76
CA VAL A 397 9.26 -23.11 -44.73
C VAL A 397 8.82 -23.30 -43.28
N ILE A 398 7.78 -22.62 -42.84
CA ILE A 398 7.23 -22.74 -41.49
C ILE A 398 6.31 -23.96 -41.44
N LEU A 399 6.61 -24.90 -40.55
CA LEU A 399 5.83 -26.13 -40.36
C LEU A 399 4.67 -25.88 -39.42
N GLN A 400 4.92 -25.14 -38.33
CA GLN A 400 3.91 -24.82 -37.33
C GLN A 400 4.29 -23.52 -36.63
N ALA A 401 3.33 -22.62 -36.48
CA ALA A 401 3.47 -21.45 -35.63
C ALA A 401 2.25 -21.28 -34.73
N LEU A 402 2.49 -21.23 -33.42
CA LEU A 402 1.45 -21.10 -32.39
C LEU A 402 1.66 -19.83 -31.59
N TYR A 403 0.59 -19.05 -31.41
CA TYR A 403 0.60 -17.80 -30.67
C TYR A 403 -0.44 -17.84 -29.54
N GLY A 404 -0.02 -17.59 -28.29
CA GLY A 404 -0.90 -17.60 -27.13
C GLY A 404 -0.14 -17.92 -25.84
N GLN A 405 -0.87 -18.38 -24.82
CA GLN A 405 -0.26 -18.77 -23.55
C GLN A 405 0.31 -20.19 -23.65
N LEU A 406 1.53 -20.29 -24.17
CA LEU A 406 2.24 -21.56 -24.27
C LEU A 406 2.90 -21.85 -22.91
N VAL A 407 2.30 -22.73 -22.12
CA VAL A 407 2.86 -23.17 -20.83
C VAL A 407 4.22 -23.81 -21.10
N THR A 408 5.28 -23.14 -20.63
CA THR A 408 6.67 -23.63 -20.75
C THR A 408 6.94 -24.60 -19.60
N GLU A 409 6.23 -25.73 -19.55
CA GLU A 409 6.53 -26.80 -18.59
C GLU A 409 6.49 -28.16 -19.27
N GLY A 410 7.69 -28.66 -19.61
CA GLY A 410 8.16 -30.02 -19.35
C GLY A 410 7.35 -31.25 -19.80
N THR A 411 6.23 -31.09 -20.51
CA THR A 411 5.36 -32.22 -20.86
C THR A 411 5.30 -32.32 -22.37
N GLN A 412 6.17 -33.15 -22.92
CA GLN A 412 5.97 -33.77 -24.22
C GLN A 412 4.72 -34.66 -24.11
N GLN A 413 3.55 -34.07 -24.34
CA GLN A 413 2.37 -34.82 -24.73
C GLN A 413 1.97 -34.34 -26.11
N ASP A 414 2.33 -35.18 -27.10
CA ASP A 414 1.80 -35.15 -28.45
C ASP A 414 0.27 -35.24 -28.37
N GLY A 415 -0.35 -34.09 -28.57
CA GLY A 415 -1.79 -33.89 -28.45
C GLY A 415 -2.09 -32.41 -28.60
N CYS A 416 -1.79 -31.86 -29.78
CA CYS A 416 -2.03 -30.46 -30.12
C CYS A 416 -3.53 -30.25 -30.36
N GLU A 417 -4.35 -30.46 -29.34
CA GLU A 417 -5.68 -29.86 -29.30
C GLU A 417 -5.48 -28.36 -29.16
N VAL A 418 -5.97 -27.62 -30.15
CA VAL A 418 -6.03 -26.16 -30.12
C VAL A 418 -6.92 -25.78 -28.93
N SER A 419 -6.33 -25.54 -27.76
CA SER A 419 -7.07 -24.94 -26.66
C SER A 419 -7.57 -23.57 -27.13
N GLU A 420 -8.69 -23.08 -26.60
CA GLU A 420 -9.21 -21.74 -26.95
C GLU A 420 -8.20 -20.60 -26.70
N GLU A 421 -7.10 -20.89 -26.00
CA GLU A 421 -6.06 -19.94 -25.57
C GLU A 421 -4.82 -19.94 -26.50
N VAL A 422 -4.82 -20.73 -27.58
CA VAL A 422 -3.72 -20.80 -28.57
C VAL A 422 -4.27 -20.65 -29.99
N VAL A 423 -3.61 -19.80 -30.79
CA VAL A 423 -3.95 -19.50 -32.19
C VAL A 423 -2.89 -20.09 -33.10
N ASP A 424 -3.32 -20.79 -34.15
CA ASP A 424 -2.44 -21.19 -35.25
C ASP A 424 -2.22 -20.01 -36.19
N VAL A 425 -0.97 -19.52 -36.22
CA VAL A 425 -0.53 -18.38 -37.02
C VAL A 425 0.43 -18.80 -38.14
N THR A 426 0.45 -20.08 -38.52
CA THR A 426 1.35 -20.64 -39.53
C THR A 426 1.24 -19.92 -40.88
N ILE A 427 0.00 -19.70 -41.35
CA ILE A 427 -0.26 -19.06 -42.65
C ILE A 427 0.17 -17.58 -42.65
N PRO A 428 -0.28 -16.73 -41.71
CA PRO A 428 0.19 -15.35 -41.60
C PRO A 428 1.71 -15.22 -41.52
N LEU A 429 2.37 -16.08 -40.74
CA LEU A 429 3.80 -16.03 -40.51
C LEU A 429 4.60 -16.46 -41.76
N GLN A 430 4.08 -17.41 -42.54
CA GLN A 430 4.64 -17.80 -43.85
C GLN A 430 4.49 -16.71 -44.91
N CYS A 431 3.41 -15.92 -44.87
CA CYS A 431 3.22 -14.82 -45.81
C CYS A 431 4.27 -13.70 -45.64
N LEU A 432 4.91 -13.61 -44.48
CA LEU A 432 5.94 -12.62 -44.15
C LEU A 432 7.36 -13.04 -44.57
N VAL A 433 7.55 -14.28 -45.03
CA VAL A 433 8.85 -14.80 -45.48
C VAL A 433 9.23 -14.16 -46.82
N LYS A 434 10.45 -13.61 -46.90
CA LYS A 434 11.03 -13.06 -48.12
C LYS A 434 12.49 -13.48 -48.23
N ASP A 435 12.91 -13.95 -49.39
CA ASP A 435 14.28 -14.40 -49.69
C ASP A 435 14.82 -15.39 -48.63
N SER A 436 14.02 -16.43 -48.31
CA SER A 436 14.34 -17.44 -47.30
C SER A 436 14.68 -16.90 -45.90
N LYS A 437 14.16 -15.71 -45.54
CA LYS A 437 14.34 -15.08 -44.22
C LYS A 437 13.02 -14.52 -43.70
N LEU A 438 12.88 -14.50 -42.38
CA LEU A 438 11.78 -13.84 -41.68
C LEU A 438 12.34 -12.93 -40.57
N ILE A 439 11.88 -11.68 -40.57
CA ILE A 439 12.28 -10.67 -39.61
C ILE A 439 11.01 -10.04 -39.00
N LEU A 440 10.78 -10.28 -37.71
CA LEU A 440 9.75 -9.63 -36.92
C LEU A 440 10.38 -8.54 -36.04
N GLN A 441 9.78 -7.36 -36.03
CA GLN A 441 10.21 -6.22 -35.20
C GLN A 441 9.75 -6.37 -33.74
N GLU A 442 10.26 -5.52 -32.87
CA GLU A 442 9.91 -5.42 -31.45
C GLU A 442 8.55 -4.73 -31.23
N SER A 443 7.53 -5.28 -31.87
CA SER A 443 6.13 -4.88 -31.70
C SER A 443 5.32 -6.10 -31.24
N SER A 444 4.17 -5.85 -30.62
CA SER A 444 3.23 -6.92 -30.27
C SER A 444 2.81 -7.68 -31.52
N LYS A 445 2.87 -9.01 -31.49
CA LYS A 445 2.54 -9.86 -32.65
C LYS A 445 1.05 -9.85 -32.95
N CYS A 446 0.20 -9.46 -32.00
CA CYS A 446 -1.23 -9.33 -32.25
C CYS A 446 -1.61 -8.20 -33.22
N SER A 447 -0.69 -7.27 -33.54
CA SER A 447 -0.93 -6.22 -34.53
C SER A 447 -0.68 -6.68 -35.97
N LEU A 448 -0.15 -7.90 -36.17
CA LEU A 448 0.12 -8.45 -37.49
C LEU A 448 -1.19 -8.92 -38.15
N PRO A 449 -1.31 -8.79 -39.47
CA PRO A 449 -2.53 -9.22 -40.17
C PRO A 449 -2.67 -10.75 -40.07
N GLY A 450 -3.87 -11.22 -39.72
CA GLY A 450 -4.14 -12.64 -39.46
C GLY A 450 -3.77 -13.10 -38.04
N PHE A 451 -3.24 -12.21 -37.20
CA PHE A 451 -3.07 -12.45 -35.77
C PHE A 451 -4.23 -11.82 -34.99
N TYR A 452 -4.57 -12.41 -33.85
CA TYR A 452 -5.39 -11.80 -32.82
C TYR A 452 -4.89 -12.26 -31.45
N ASP A 453 -5.28 -11.56 -30.39
CA ASP A 453 -4.90 -11.91 -29.02
C ASP A 453 -5.92 -12.89 -28.39
N PRO A 454 -5.56 -14.16 -28.14
CA PRO A 454 -6.45 -15.13 -27.49
C PRO A 454 -6.55 -14.95 -25.96
N CYS A 455 -5.58 -14.31 -25.32
CA CYS A 455 -5.49 -14.18 -23.86
C CYS A 455 -5.04 -12.75 -23.45
N PRO A 456 -5.93 -11.75 -23.61
CA PRO A 456 -5.62 -10.37 -23.25
C PRO A 456 -5.35 -10.22 -21.75
N GLY A 457 -4.20 -9.63 -21.41
CA GLY A 457 -3.77 -9.43 -20.02
C GLY A 457 -2.88 -10.56 -19.46
N GLU A 458 -2.62 -11.61 -20.24
CA GLU A 458 -1.69 -12.68 -19.89
C GLU A 458 -0.42 -12.62 -20.75
N ASP A 459 0.64 -13.28 -20.26
CA ASP A 459 1.90 -13.40 -20.98
C ASP A 459 1.72 -14.34 -22.18
N LYS A 460 1.98 -13.82 -23.38
CA LYS A 460 1.85 -14.53 -24.64
C LYS A 460 3.22 -14.83 -25.24
N ASN A 461 3.33 -16.02 -25.80
CA ASN A 461 4.52 -16.48 -26.48
C ASN A 461 4.17 -16.90 -27.91
N LEU A 462 5.14 -16.76 -28.81
CA LEU A 462 5.07 -17.26 -30.18
C LEU A 462 6.08 -18.40 -30.31
N ARG A 463 5.60 -19.61 -30.57
CA ARG A 463 6.43 -20.78 -30.87
C ARG A 463 6.39 -21.06 -32.36
N VAL A 464 7.56 -21.11 -32.99
CA VAL A 464 7.71 -21.32 -34.43
C VAL A 464 8.61 -22.53 -34.67
N ARG A 465 8.07 -23.52 -35.38
CA ARG A 465 8.80 -24.67 -35.91
C ARG A 465 8.91 -24.52 -37.42
N TYR A 466 10.12 -24.57 -37.95
CA TYR A 466 10.38 -24.31 -39.36
C TYR A 466 11.45 -25.25 -39.93
N LEU A 467 11.43 -25.40 -41.25
CA LEU A 467 12.37 -26.15 -42.05
C LEU A 467 13.26 -25.16 -42.82
N PHE A 468 14.57 -25.37 -42.78
CA PHE A 468 15.53 -24.63 -43.57
C PHE A 468 16.65 -25.58 -44.03
N HIS A 469 16.94 -25.63 -45.34
CA HIS A 469 17.91 -26.58 -45.90
C HIS A 469 17.67 -28.05 -45.48
N ALA A 470 16.40 -28.47 -45.46
CA ALA A 470 15.96 -29.80 -45.02
C ALA A 470 16.25 -30.15 -43.54
N VAL A 471 16.56 -29.15 -42.71
CA VAL A 471 16.78 -29.31 -41.27
C VAL A 471 15.71 -28.57 -40.49
N THR A 472 15.14 -29.23 -39.48
CA THR A 472 14.10 -28.67 -38.61
C THR A 472 14.70 -27.80 -37.51
N HIS A 473 14.01 -26.71 -37.21
CA HIS A 473 14.39 -25.74 -36.20
C HIS A 473 13.15 -25.35 -35.39
N GLU A 474 13.34 -24.99 -34.13
CA GLU A 474 12.28 -24.55 -33.22
C GLU A 474 12.76 -23.37 -32.37
N VAL A 475 11.89 -22.38 -32.19
CA VAL A 475 12.15 -21.22 -31.34
C VAL A 475 10.86 -20.76 -30.67
N THR A 476 10.98 -20.37 -29.40
CA THR A 476 9.89 -19.74 -28.64
C THR A 476 10.36 -18.36 -28.21
N ILE A 477 9.57 -17.33 -28.51
CA ILE A 477 9.85 -15.93 -28.16
C ILE A 477 8.68 -15.32 -27.41
N LYS A 478 8.92 -14.22 -26.69
CA LYS A 478 7.86 -13.40 -26.08
C LYS A 478 7.17 -12.50 -27.12
N ASP A 479 5.95 -12.04 -26.84
CA ASP A 479 5.14 -11.22 -27.76
C ASP A 479 5.88 -9.98 -28.34
N THR A 480 6.58 -9.22 -27.49
CA THR A 480 7.29 -7.99 -27.93
C THR A 480 8.72 -8.23 -28.40
N GLU A 481 9.22 -9.47 -28.35
CA GLU A 481 10.60 -9.79 -28.72
C GLU A 481 10.78 -9.82 -30.25
N SER A 482 11.95 -9.40 -30.75
CA SER A 482 12.25 -9.48 -32.18
C SER A 482 12.62 -10.91 -32.58
N LEU A 483 12.18 -11.32 -33.78
CA LEU A 483 12.52 -12.63 -34.33
C LEU A 483 13.28 -12.45 -35.63
N ARG A 484 14.44 -13.11 -35.74
CA ARG A 484 15.18 -13.24 -37.01
C ARG A 484 15.49 -14.71 -37.23
N ILE A 485 14.88 -15.32 -38.23
CA ILE A 485 15.12 -16.71 -38.63
C ILE A 485 15.45 -16.77 -40.12
N PRO A 486 16.31 -17.71 -40.56
CA PRO A 486 16.86 -18.86 -39.82
C PRO A 486 18.11 -18.52 -38.96
N LYS A 487 18.26 -19.18 -37.80
CA LYS A 487 19.48 -19.20 -36.97
C LYS A 487 19.92 -20.63 -36.67
N GLN A 488 21.22 -20.88 -36.61
CA GLN A 488 21.78 -22.19 -36.25
C GLN A 488 21.43 -22.61 -34.82
N SER A 489 21.29 -21.66 -33.89
CA SER A 489 20.94 -21.91 -32.49
C SER A 489 19.56 -22.52 -32.29
N HIS A 490 18.69 -22.47 -33.29
CA HIS A 490 17.33 -23.01 -33.22
C HIS A 490 17.25 -24.45 -33.77
N ARG A 491 18.35 -25.01 -34.24
CA ARG A 491 18.36 -26.32 -34.88
C ARG A 491 17.97 -27.39 -33.86
N LEU A 492 17.01 -28.22 -34.22
CA LEU A 492 16.69 -29.43 -33.46
C LEU A 492 17.75 -30.47 -33.79
N GLU A 493 18.47 -30.95 -32.77
CA GLU A 493 19.33 -32.12 -32.91
C GLU A 493 18.43 -33.35 -33.06
N THR A 494 18.51 -34.01 -34.22
CA THR A 494 17.82 -35.26 -34.52
C THR A 494 18.62 -36.45 -34.07
#